data_AF-A0A1A2XJ56-F1
#
_entry.id   AF-A0A1A2XJ56-F1
#
_cell.length_a   1.000
_cell.length_b   1.000
_cell.length_c   1.000
_cell.angle_alpha   90.00
_cell.angle_beta   90.00
_cell.angle_gamma   90.00
#
_symmetry.space_group_name_H-M   'P 1'
#
loop_
_entity.id
_entity.type
_entity.pdbx_description
1 polymer ?
#
loop_
_entity_poly.entity_id
_entity_poly.type
_entity_poly.pdbx_seq_one_letter_code
_entity_poly.pdbx_strand_id
1 'polypeptide(L)'
;MSIPDMDAQGPFRMDPAAAVWSIVRDLVERQRSMAELQRKLTAIQAKHAGQSEEIIGLNDDLKNVSDLVALRDLWYSKGLPSMVAKLALVLEVRDTLGDSEVTIDDPTDAALWRNRYFVAVDDLTFSLPPDRRRSSQP
;
A
#
# COMPACT_ATOMS: atom_id res chain seq x y z
N MET A 1 -18.20 -8.87 4.36
CA MET A 1 -18.05 -7.73 5.28
C MET A 1 -16.70 -7.10 5.04
N SER A 2 -16.61 -5.77 5.18
CA SER A 2 -15.42 -4.97 4.84
C SER A 2 -14.40 -4.96 5.98
N ILE A 3 -13.14 -4.72 5.62
CA ILE A 3 -12.03 -4.48 6.54
C ILE A 3 -12.44 -3.37 7.52
N PRO A 4 -12.19 -3.52 8.83
CA PRO A 4 -12.52 -2.46 9.79
C PRO A 4 -11.82 -1.16 9.39
N ASP A 5 -12.51 -0.04 9.59
CA ASP A 5 -11.86 1.26 9.51
C ASP A 5 -10.87 1.36 10.68
N MET A 6 -9.59 1.39 10.35
CA MET A 6 -8.50 1.38 11.32
C MET A 6 -8.32 2.74 11.99
N ASP A 7 -8.92 3.80 11.43
CA ASP A 7 -8.93 5.15 11.98
C ASP A 7 -10.23 5.44 12.77
N ALA A 8 -11.23 4.56 12.69
CA ALA A 8 -12.51 4.74 13.36
C ALA A 8 -12.42 4.49 14.88
N GLN A 9 -13.12 5.34 15.63
CA GLN A 9 -13.38 5.13 17.05
C GLN A 9 -14.58 4.18 17.23
N GLY A 10 -14.46 3.17 18.10
CA GLY A 10 -15.56 2.25 18.44
C GLY A 10 -15.15 0.77 18.56
N PRO A 11 -16.11 -0.16 18.54
CA PRO A 11 -15.84 -1.60 18.56
C PRO A 11 -14.99 -2.04 17.37
N PHE A 12 -14.07 -2.98 17.60
CA PHE A 12 -13.35 -3.65 16.51
C PHE A 12 -14.19 -4.82 16.02
N ARG A 13 -14.47 -4.87 14.71
CA ARG A 13 -15.26 -5.93 14.09
C ARG A 13 -14.57 -6.46 12.85
N MET A 14 -14.41 -7.77 12.78
CA MET A 14 -13.77 -8.43 11.64
C MET A 14 -14.32 -9.84 11.45
N ASP A 15 -14.67 -10.17 10.22
CA ASP A 15 -14.83 -11.55 9.76
C ASP A 15 -13.55 -11.94 9.01
N PRO A 16 -12.65 -12.76 9.60
CA PRO A 16 -11.36 -13.06 9.01
C PRO A 16 -11.49 -13.78 7.67
N ALA A 17 -12.43 -14.72 7.56
CA ALA A 17 -12.65 -15.49 6.35
C ALA A 17 -13.09 -14.59 5.18
N ALA A 18 -14.03 -13.66 5.42
CA ALA A 18 -14.43 -12.70 4.41
C ALA A 18 -13.34 -11.67 4.10
N ALA A 19 -12.61 -11.20 5.13
CA ALA A 19 -11.60 -10.16 4.99
C ALA A 19 -10.41 -10.63 4.13
N VAL A 20 -9.90 -11.86 4.32
CA VAL A 20 -8.80 -12.40 3.49
C VAL A 20 -9.16 -12.33 2.01
N TRP A 21 -10.33 -12.86 1.62
CA TRP A 21 -10.73 -12.90 0.22
C TRP A 21 -10.94 -11.52 -0.38
N SER A 22 -11.49 -10.58 0.39
CA SER A 22 -11.64 -9.19 -0.04
C SER A 22 -10.28 -8.55 -0.31
N ILE A 23 -9.33 -8.66 0.63
CA ILE A 23 -8.01 -8.03 0.50
C ILE A 23 -7.21 -8.65 -0.64
N VAL A 24 -7.22 -9.98 -0.77
CA VAL A 24 -6.50 -10.68 -1.85
C VAL A 24 -7.04 -10.26 -3.22
N ARG A 25 -8.36 -10.13 -3.37
CA ARG A 25 -8.97 -9.66 -4.62
C ARG A 25 -8.51 -8.24 -4.94
N ASP A 26 -8.64 -7.32 -4.00
CA ASP A 26 -8.23 -5.93 -4.18
C ASP A 26 -6.73 -5.82 -4.50
N LEU A 27 -5.89 -6.66 -3.86
CA LEU A 27 -4.45 -6.68 -4.07
C LEU A 27 -4.11 -7.10 -5.50
N VAL A 28 -4.74 -8.18 -5.97
CA VAL A 28 -4.55 -8.68 -7.34
C VAL A 28 -5.03 -7.67 -8.36
N GLU A 29 -6.17 -7.03 -8.13
CA GLU A 29 -6.71 -5.99 -9.02
C GLU A 29 -5.75 -4.80 -9.12
N ARG A 30 -5.29 -4.25 -7.98
CA ARG A 30 -4.35 -3.13 -7.96
C ARG A 30 -3.01 -3.50 -8.59
N GLN A 31 -2.49 -4.69 -8.34
CA GLN A 31 -1.24 -5.14 -8.95
C GLN A 31 -1.36 -5.28 -10.47
N ARG A 32 -2.51 -5.74 -10.98
CA ARG A 32 -2.78 -5.76 -12.43
C ARG A 32 -2.81 -4.35 -13.02
N SER A 33 -3.48 -3.40 -12.36
CA SER A 33 -3.49 -2.00 -12.77
C SER A 33 -2.08 -1.39 -12.81
N MET A 34 -1.22 -1.75 -11.84
CA MET A 34 0.19 -1.30 -11.84
C MET A 34 1.01 -1.93 -12.96
N ALA A 35 0.79 -3.20 -13.27
CA ALA A 35 1.43 -3.85 -14.42
C ALA A 35 0.99 -3.24 -15.76
N GLU A 36 -0.25 -2.78 -15.88
CA GLU A 36 -0.74 -2.03 -17.04
C GLU A 36 -0.14 -0.62 -17.12
N LEU A 37 -0.05 0.08 -15.99
CA LEU A 37 0.59 1.39 -15.90
C LEU A 37 2.06 1.32 -16.34
N GLN A 38 2.80 0.32 -15.85
CA GLN A 38 4.21 0.13 -16.24
C GLN A 38 4.35 -0.13 -17.74
N ARG A 39 3.45 -0.94 -18.34
CA ARG A 39 3.43 -1.17 -19.78
C ARG A 39 3.17 0.12 -20.57
N LYS A 40 2.24 0.96 -20.13
CA LYS A 40 1.98 2.28 -20.73
C LYS A 40 3.20 3.19 -20.65
N LEU A 41 3.85 3.25 -19.49
CA LEU A 41 5.05 4.05 -19.28
C LEU A 41 6.18 3.62 -20.24
N THR A 42 6.43 2.31 -20.35
CA THR A 42 7.43 1.78 -21.29
C THR A 42 7.07 2.10 -22.75
N ALA A 43 5.80 2.03 -23.14
CA ALA A 43 5.37 2.37 -24.48
C ALA A 43 5.57 3.87 -24.80
N ILE A 44 5.29 4.76 -23.85
CA ILE A 44 5.55 6.20 -23.99
C ILE A 44 7.05 6.44 -24.12
N GLN A 45 7.87 5.88 -23.22
CA GLN A 45 9.33 6.01 -23.28
C GLN A 45 9.90 5.53 -24.63
N ALA A 46 9.39 4.42 -25.18
CA ALA A 46 9.81 3.91 -26.48
C ALA A 46 9.41 4.86 -27.64
N LYS A 47 8.21 5.45 -27.58
CA LYS A 47 7.70 6.39 -28.60
C LYS A 47 8.54 7.67 -28.69
N HIS A 48 9.12 8.10 -27.56
CA HIS A 48 9.93 9.32 -27.48
C HIS A 48 11.45 9.04 -27.48
N ALA A 49 11.87 7.80 -27.70
CA ALA A 49 13.28 7.44 -27.78
C ALA A 49 13.97 8.18 -28.94
N GLY A 50 14.92 9.06 -28.62
CA GLY A 50 15.67 9.87 -29.60
C GLY A 50 15.09 11.26 -29.88
N GLN A 51 14.01 11.66 -29.21
CA GLN A 51 13.51 13.04 -29.25
C GLN A 51 14.17 13.90 -28.16
N SER A 52 14.47 15.16 -28.47
CA SER A 52 14.99 16.11 -27.49
C SER A 52 13.93 16.44 -26.43
N GLU A 53 14.34 16.65 -25.17
CA GLU A 53 13.44 16.95 -24.03
C GLU A 53 12.50 18.13 -24.30
N GLU A 54 12.92 19.10 -25.13
CA GLU A 54 12.14 20.26 -25.57
C GLU A 54 10.89 19.87 -26.40
N ILE A 55 10.98 18.83 -27.24
CA ILE A 55 9.87 18.32 -28.04
C ILE A 55 8.89 17.52 -27.18
N ILE A 56 9.38 16.86 -26.13
CA ILE A 56 8.56 16.06 -25.21
C ILE A 56 7.79 16.98 -24.23
N GLY A 57 8.41 18.09 -23.81
CA GLY A 57 7.78 19.10 -22.95
C GLY A 57 6.62 19.87 -23.60
N LEU A 58 6.60 19.96 -24.93
CA LEU A 58 5.51 20.59 -25.70
C LEU A 58 4.23 19.74 -25.79
N ASN A 59 4.29 18.45 -25.44
CA ASN A 59 3.25 17.49 -25.83
C ASN A 59 2.30 17.06 -24.70
N ASP A 60 2.27 17.73 -23.54
CA ASP A 60 1.55 17.33 -22.31
C ASP A 60 1.92 15.92 -21.74
N ASP A 61 2.63 15.10 -22.51
CA ASP A 61 3.00 13.72 -22.19
C ASP A 61 3.99 13.63 -21.02
N LEU A 62 4.85 14.63 -20.81
CA LEU A 62 5.89 14.59 -19.77
C LEU A 62 5.31 14.69 -18.35
N LYS A 63 4.29 15.56 -18.15
CA LYS A 63 3.59 15.67 -16.86
C LYS A 63 2.84 14.38 -16.55
N ASN A 64 2.15 13.82 -17.55
CA ASN A 64 1.47 12.54 -17.44
C ASN A 64 2.44 11.40 -17.07
N VAL A 65 3.64 11.38 -17.67
CA VAL A 65 4.68 10.40 -17.32
C VAL A 65 5.15 10.56 -15.87
N SER A 66 5.43 11.79 -15.43
CA SER A 66 5.82 12.07 -14.04
C SER A 66 4.75 11.64 -13.04
N ASP A 67 3.48 11.93 -13.33
CA ASP A 67 2.35 11.56 -12.48
C ASP A 67 2.18 10.03 -12.40
N LEU A 68 2.39 9.31 -13.51
CA LEU A 68 2.35 7.84 -13.53
C LEU A 68 3.51 7.22 -12.73
N VAL A 69 4.71 7.79 -12.82
CA VAL A 69 5.86 7.36 -12.00
C VAL A 69 5.57 7.60 -10.52
N ALA A 70 5.06 8.78 -10.17
CA ALA A 70 4.68 9.11 -8.79
C ALA A 70 3.59 8.16 -8.26
N LEU A 71 2.60 7.77 -9.07
CA LEU A 71 1.57 6.82 -8.67
C LEU A 71 2.14 5.43 -8.40
N ARG A 72 3.06 4.96 -9.25
CA ARG A 72 3.77 3.68 -9.05
C ARG A 72 4.58 3.71 -7.75
N ASP A 73 5.33 4.78 -7.52
CA ASP A 73 6.18 4.90 -6.35
C ASP A 73 5.35 5.01 -5.07
N LEU A 74 4.19 5.70 -5.12
CA LEU A 74 3.21 5.73 -4.04
C LEU A 74 2.62 4.35 -3.75
N TRP A 75 2.32 3.56 -4.78
CA TRP A 75 1.85 2.19 -4.62
C TRP A 75 2.86 1.34 -3.85
N TYR A 76 4.13 1.31 -4.28
CA TYR A 76 5.14 0.46 -3.63
C TYR A 76 5.59 0.98 -2.27
N SER A 77 5.58 2.29 -2.04
CA SER A 77 5.99 2.88 -0.76
C SER A 77 4.91 2.90 0.31
N LYS A 78 3.62 2.95 -0.06
CA LYS A 78 2.51 3.06 0.90
C LYS A 78 1.38 2.07 0.65
N GLY A 79 0.93 1.98 -0.60
CA GLY A 79 -0.25 1.19 -0.95
C GLY A 79 -0.08 -0.31 -0.67
N LEU A 80 0.98 -0.90 -1.19
CA LEU A 80 1.29 -2.32 -1.02
C LEU A 80 1.59 -2.67 0.45
N PRO A 81 2.48 -1.95 1.17
CA PRO A 81 2.67 -2.20 2.61
C PRO A 81 1.37 -2.16 3.41
N SER A 82 0.51 -1.16 3.17
CA SER A 82 -0.81 -1.08 3.83
C SER A 82 -1.69 -2.29 3.57
N MET A 83 -1.73 -2.81 2.34
CA MET A 83 -2.52 -4.01 2.03
C MET A 83 -1.95 -5.27 2.67
N VAL A 84 -0.63 -5.42 2.68
CA VAL A 84 0.02 -6.56 3.33
C VAL A 84 -0.15 -6.49 4.84
N ALA A 85 -0.09 -5.30 5.45
CA ALA A 85 -0.37 -5.10 6.88
C ALA A 85 -1.81 -5.47 7.25
N LYS A 86 -2.78 -5.17 6.38
CA LYS A 86 -4.17 -5.63 6.56
C LYS A 86 -4.27 -7.15 6.52
N LEU A 87 -3.56 -7.82 5.60
CA LEU A 87 -3.50 -9.29 5.57
C LEU A 87 -2.85 -9.86 6.83
N ALA A 88 -1.75 -9.26 7.30
CA ALA A 88 -1.07 -9.67 8.53
C ALA A 88 -2.01 -9.59 9.74
N LEU A 89 -2.75 -8.49 9.88
CA LEU A 89 -3.75 -8.35 10.93
C LEU A 89 -4.85 -9.41 10.83
N VAL A 90 -5.38 -9.67 9.63
CA VAL A 90 -6.42 -10.68 9.45
C VAL A 90 -5.91 -12.08 9.82
N LEU A 91 -4.69 -12.43 9.44
CA LEU A 91 -4.06 -13.68 9.84
C LEU A 91 -3.91 -13.77 11.36
N GLU A 92 -3.48 -12.69 12.00
CA GLU A 92 -3.29 -12.64 13.44
C GLU A 92 -4.61 -12.74 14.22
N VAL A 93 -5.67 -12.07 13.75
CA VAL A 93 -7.03 -12.22 14.30
C VAL A 93 -7.50 -13.66 14.15
N ARG A 94 -7.30 -14.27 12.98
CA ARG A 94 -7.65 -15.66 12.73
C ARG A 94 -6.91 -16.62 13.67
N ASP A 95 -5.61 -16.44 13.82
CA ASP A 95 -4.76 -17.32 14.63
C ASP A 95 -5.04 -17.16 16.13
N THR A 96 -5.47 -15.97 16.56
CA THR A 96 -5.74 -15.66 17.98
C THR A 96 -7.18 -15.92 18.40
N LEU A 97 -8.15 -15.60 17.54
CA LEU A 97 -9.58 -15.55 17.86
C LEU A 97 -10.43 -16.55 17.03
N GLY A 98 -9.82 -17.22 16.06
CA GLY A 98 -10.46 -18.24 15.22
C GLY A 98 -11.05 -17.69 13.92
N ASP A 99 -11.72 -18.57 13.18
CA ASP A 99 -12.23 -18.28 11.83
C ASP A 99 -13.60 -17.57 11.80
N SER A 100 -14.24 -17.38 12.97
CA SER A 100 -15.57 -16.77 13.07
C SER A 100 -15.52 -15.25 13.10
N GLU A 101 -16.66 -14.60 12.88
CA GLU A 101 -16.78 -13.17 13.07
C GLU A 101 -16.43 -12.77 14.52
N VAL A 102 -15.55 -11.79 14.64
CA VAL A 102 -15.05 -11.25 15.90
C VAL A 102 -15.65 -9.86 16.10
N THR A 103 -16.15 -9.62 17.31
CA THR A 103 -16.47 -8.28 17.81
C THR A 103 -15.78 -8.06 19.15
N ILE A 104 -15.07 -6.95 19.28
CA ILE A 104 -14.41 -6.51 20.52
C ILE A 104 -14.98 -5.14 20.86
N ASP A 105 -15.82 -5.11 21.88
CA ASP A 105 -16.53 -3.89 22.31
C ASP A 105 -15.74 -3.09 23.36
N ASP A 106 -14.79 -3.71 24.08
CA ASP A 106 -13.91 -2.97 24.98
C ASP A 106 -13.04 -1.99 24.18
N PRO A 107 -13.09 -0.69 24.49
CA PRO A 107 -12.40 0.32 23.69
C PRO A 107 -10.88 0.21 23.76
N THR A 108 -10.32 -0.30 24.88
CA THR A 108 -8.87 -0.48 25.04
C THR A 108 -8.40 -1.63 24.18
N ASP A 109 -9.08 -2.77 24.26
CA ASP A 109 -8.75 -3.95 23.46
C ASP A 109 -8.98 -3.70 21.98
N ALA A 110 -10.07 -3.01 21.61
CA ALA A 110 -10.33 -2.62 20.23
C ALA A 110 -9.25 -1.68 19.68
N ALA A 111 -8.73 -0.75 20.49
CA ALA A 111 -7.61 0.10 20.10
C ALA A 111 -6.31 -0.70 19.95
N LEU A 112 -6.05 -1.66 20.84
CA LEU A 112 -4.88 -2.55 20.73
C LEU A 112 -4.90 -3.34 19.41
N TRP A 113 -6.05 -3.89 19.03
CA TRP A 113 -6.19 -4.60 17.76
C TRP A 113 -6.02 -3.71 16.54
N ARG A 114 -6.52 -2.46 16.56
CA ARG A 114 -6.23 -1.49 15.49
C ARG A 114 -4.75 -1.12 15.44
N ASN A 115 -4.10 -0.97 16.58
CA ASN A 115 -2.67 -0.65 16.65
C ASN A 115 -1.80 -1.71 15.99
N ARG A 116 -2.20 -2.99 16.01
CA ARG A 116 -1.47 -4.06 15.31
C ARG A 116 -1.36 -3.81 13.80
N TYR A 117 -2.37 -3.19 13.18
CA TYR A 117 -2.26 -2.76 11.78
C TYR A 117 -1.17 -1.72 11.59
N PHE A 118 -1.10 -0.69 12.42
CA PHE A 118 -0.10 0.37 12.28
C PHE A 118 1.32 -0.15 12.52
N VAL A 119 1.51 -1.01 13.52
CA VAL A 119 2.79 -1.70 13.75
C VAL A 119 3.19 -2.51 12.52
N ALA A 120 2.27 -3.30 11.96
CA ALA A 120 2.54 -4.06 10.75
C ALA A 120 2.85 -3.17 9.53
N VAL A 121 2.23 -2.00 9.39
CA VAL A 121 2.58 -1.02 8.35
C VAL A 121 4.01 -0.55 8.50
N ASP A 122 4.43 -0.18 9.71
CA ASP A 122 5.78 0.29 9.98
C ASP A 122 6.82 -0.80 9.69
N ASP A 123 6.54 -2.05 10.09
CA ASP A 123 7.43 -3.20 9.85
C ASP A 123 7.55 -3.56 8.36
N LEU A 124 6.47 -3.40 7.60
CA LEU A 124 6.40 -3.79 6.18
C LEU A 124 6.75 -2.65 5.22
N THR A 125 6.86 -1.42 5.71
CA THR A 125 7.28 -0.27 4.93
C THR A 125 8.79 -0.19 4.92
N PHE A 126 9.41 -0.49 3.78
CA PHE A 126 10.86 -0.36 3.64
C PHE A 126 11.27 1.11 3.69
N SER A 127 11.80 1.54 4.84
CA SER A 127 12.51 2.82 4.95
C SER A 127 13.99 2.56 4.69
N LEU A 128 14.53 3.06 3.58
CA LEU A 128 15.98 3.17 3.42
C LEU A 128 16.50 3.98 4.62
N PRO A 129 17.45 3.45 5.42
CA PRO A 129 18.04 4.24 6.48
C PRO A 129 18.66 5.50 5.85
N PRO A 130 18.56 6.68 6.49
CA PRO A 130 19.17 7.89 5.98
C PRO A 130 20.67 7.64 5.79
N ASP A 131 21.15 7.87 4.58
CA ASP A 131 22.52 7.63 4.16
C ASP A 131 23.48 8.30 5.16
N ARG A 132 24.27 7.51 5.90
CA ARG A 132 25.26 7.98 6.90
C ARG A 132 26.47 8.68 6.24
N ARG A 133 26.27 9.41 5.13
CA ARG A 133 27.30 10.14 4.39
C ARG A 133 27.30 11.65 4.69
N ARG A 134 26.92 12.05 5.90
CA ARG A 134 27.18 13.40 6.44
C ARG A 134 27.59 13.34 7.92
N SER A 135 28.66 12.60 8.21
CA SER A 135 29.35 12.71 9.50
C SER A 135 30.85 12.53 9.35
N SER A 136 31.39 13.04 8.25
CA SER A 136 32.82 13.28 8.10
C SER A 136 33.02 14.52 7.24
N GLN A 137 32.88 15.68 7.87
CA GLN A 137 33.64 16.84 7.44
C GLN A 137 34.25 17.47 8.71
N PRO A 138 35.59 17.55 8.78
CA PRO A 138 36.31 18.05 9.95
C PRO A 138 36.12 19.55 10.19
#